data_AF-A0AAX6MUF9-F1
#
_entry.id   AF-A0AAX6MUF9-F1
#
_cell.length_a   1.000
_cell.length_b   1.000
_cell.length_c   1.000
_cell.angle_alpha   90.00
_cell.angle_beta   90.00
_cell.angle_gamma   90.00
#
_symmetry.space_group_name_H-M   'P 1'
#
loop_
_entity.id
_entity.type
_entity.pdbx_description
1 polymer ?
#
loop_
_entity_poly.entity_id
_entity_poly.type
_entity_poly.pdbx_seq_one_letter_code
_entity_poly.pdbx_strand_id
1 'polypeptide(L)'
;MASTPTNDHQQEAQPEKEWTRVHHRGRRRRKSPQDAAKSDISRSIANLIRSSSLSGPEIMEEHKRITRQWETSICHHKLNEIFESRISHFTISDAICFGTGSFDPEDGSWEIKRKAHIQLAAFLFIVEKLQRSSSRRIRCIFQEPVFNASDKDFIRALGHEVVDSPTGFERVSPSTLVFGVHLYRDIYAQAIAKCLPAMFIGTPREVWEE
;
A
#
# COMPACT_ATOMS: atom_id res chain seq x y z
N MET A 1 42.21 -72.55 -20.76
CA MET A 1 42.71 -72.38 -19.38
C MET A 1 42.46 -70.90 -19.07
N ALA A 2 41.48 -70.54 -18.22
CA ALA A 2 41.53 -70.62 -16.75
C ALA A 2 42.72 -69.78 -16.20
N SER A 3 42.53 -68.75 -15.39
CA SER A 3 41.46 -68.56 -14.38
C SER A 3 40.87 -67.13 -14.28
N THR A 4 39.64 -67.06 -13.76
CA THR A 4 38.92 -65.89 -13.19
C THR A 4 39.19 -65.77 -11.66
N PRO A 5 38.66 -64.79 -10.89
CA PRO A 5 37.77 -63.63 -11.18
C PRO A 5 38.50 -62.26 -10.95
N THR A 6 38.03 -61.13 -10.39
CA THR A 6 36.82 -60.72 -9.60
C THR A 6 36.60 -59.18 -9.60
N ASN A 7 35.41 -58.77 -9.14
CA ASN A 7 34.94 -57.54 -8.45
C ASN A 7 36.01 -56.64 -7.73
N ASP A 8 35.78 -55.35 -7.43
CA ASP A 8 34.56 -54.52 -7.57
C ASP A 8 34.79 -52.99 -7.62
N HIS A 9 33.71 -52.26 -7.92
CA HIS A 9 33.33 -50.90 -7.45
C HIS A 9 34.32 -49.72 -7.24
N GLN A 10 33.89 -48.55 -7.78
CA GLN A 10 33.95 -47.20 -7.15
C GLN A 10 35.35 -46.52 -7.01
N GLN A 11 35.48 -45.19 -6.89
CA GLN A 11 34.55 -44.07 -7.14
C GLN A 11 35.33 -42.84 -7.60
N GLU A 12 34.66 -41.92 -8.30
CA GLU A 12 35.23 -40.61 -8.64
C GLU A 12 35.11 -39.65 -7.43
N ALA A 13 36.22 -39.01 -7.04
CA ALA A 13 36.27 -38.05 -5.95
C ALA A 13 37.11 -36.83 -6.35
N GLN A 14 36.51 -35.64 -6.31
CA GLN A 14 37.16 -34.37 -6.68
C GLN A 14 38.00 -33.79 -5.52
N PRO A 15 39.03 -32.98 -5.80
CA PRO A 15 40.07 -32.64 -4.83
C PRO A 15 39.58 -31.77 -3.67
N GLU A 16 40.15 -32.03 -2.48
CA GLU A 16 39.93 -31.25 -1.27
C GLU A 16 40.41 -29.79 -1.43
N LYS A 17 39.69 -28.86 -0.82
CA LYS A 17 40.12 -27.45 -0.72
C LYS A 17 40.86 -27.21 0.58
N GLU A 18 42.15 -26.88 0.46
CA GLU A 18 43.04 -26.53 1.55
C GLU A 18 42.54 -25.28 2.33
N TRP A 19 42.41 -25.39 3.65
CA TRP A 19 41.93 -24.31 4.52
C TRP A 19 43.06 -23.61 5.27
N THR A 20 43.38 -22.37 4.88
CA THR A 20 44.40 -21.53 5.53
C THR A 20 44.07 -21.23 6.99
N ARG A 21 44.88 -21.76 7.93
CA ARG A 21 44.77 -21.46 9.37
C ARG A 21 45.41 -20.12 9.73
N VAL A 22 44.64 -19.23 10.36
CA VAL A 22 45.13 -17.93 10.87
C VAL A 22 45.33 -17.99 12.39
N HIS A 23 46.55 -17.71 12.86
CA HIS A 23 46.88 -17.65 14.28
C HIS A 23 46.70 -16.23 14.85
N HIS A 24 45.80 -16.06 15.82
CA HIS A 24 45.62 -14.79 16.53
C HIS A 24 46.40 -14.76 17.86
N ARG A 25 47.43 -13.91 17.97
CA ARG A 25 48.03 -13.53 19.26
C ARG A 25 47.08 -12.57 19.99
N GLY A 26 46.69 -12.89 21.22
CA GLY A 26 45.70 -12.09 21.96
C GLY A 26 46.30 -11.13 22.98
N ARG A 27 45.86 -9.85 22.97
CA ARG A 27 45.55 -9.06 24.19
C ARG A 27 44.94 -7.68 23.89
N ARG A 28 43.65 -7.51 24.20
CA ARG A 28 43.04 -6.37 24.95
C ARG A 28 41.52 -6.54 24.97
N ARG A 29 40.87 -6.38 26.14
CA ARG A 29 39.40 -6.38 26.25
C ARG A 29 38.84 -5.12 25.57
N ARG A 30 38.14 -5.29 24.44
CA ARG A 30 37.09 -4.38 23.94
C ARG A 30 35.72 -5.05 24.19
N LYS A 31 34.64 -4.27 24.23
CA LYS A 31 33.27 -4.82 24.32
C LYS A 31 32.99 -5.75 23.13
N SER A 32 32.26 -6.82 23.37
CA SER A 32 31.95 -7.90 22.43
C SER A 32 31.09 -7.40 21.26
N PRO A 33 31.52 -7.56 19.98
CA PRO A 33 30.67 -7.29 18.83
C PRO A 33 29.42 -8.19 18.75
N GLN A 34 29.44 -9.33 19.45
CA GLN A 34 28.34 -10.30 19.49
C GLN A 34 27.04 -9.71 20.07
N ASP A 35 27.12 -8.74 20.98
CA ASP A 35 25.92 -8.14 21.59
C ASP A 35 25.27 -7.12 20.65
N ALA A 36 26.09 -6.38 19.89
CA ALA A 36 25.62 -5.53 18.80
C ALA A 36 24.97 -6.38 17.69
N ALA A 37 25.69 -7.39 17.19
CA ALA A 37 25.19 -8.29 16.14
C ALA A 37 23.90 -9.03 16.53
N LYS A 38 23.77 -9.50 17.78
CA LYS A 38 22.50 -10.04 18.30
C LYS A 38 21.39 -8.98 18.30
N SER A 39 21.68 -7.74 18.69
CA SER A 39 20.69 -6.66 18.68
C SER A 39 20.25 -6.26 17.27
N ASP A 40 21.15 -6.32 16.28
CA ASP A 40 20.83 -6.06 14.87
C ASP A 40 20.03 -7.21 14.25
N ILE A 41 20.38 -8.47 14.55
CA ILE A 41 19.59 -9.65 14.13
C ILE A 41 18.20 -9.63 14.79
N SER A 42 18.09 -9.34 16.10
CA SER A 42 16.79 -9.21 16.77
C SER A 42 15.97 -8.04 16.23
N ARG A 43 16.58 -6.90 15.87
CA ARG A 43 15.86 -5.81 15.18
C ARG A 43 15.45 -6.20 13.76
N SER A 44 16.29 -6.93 13.03
CA SER A 44 15.96 -7.46 11.70
C SER A 44 14.79 -8.44 11.75
N ILE A 45 14.74 -9.33 12.75
CA ILE A 45 13.65 -10.28 12.95
C ILE A 45 12.39 -9.57 13.46
N ALA A 46 12.51 -8.62 14.40
CA ALA A 46 11.35 -7.82 14.84
C ALA A 46 10.74 -6.99 13.70
N ASN A 47 11.55 -6.47 12.79
CA ASN A 47 11.07 -5.79 11.58
C ASN A 47 10.39 -6.77 10.58
N LEU A 48 10.81 -8.04 10.56
CA LEU A 48 10.22 -9.09 9.72
C LEU A 48 8.95 -9.71 10.34
N ILE A 49 8.76 -9.54 11.65
CA ILE A 49 7.57 -9.96 12.41
C ILE A 49 6.87 -8.73 12.99
N ARG A 50 6.70 -7.67 12.18
CA ARG A 50 5.73 -6.60 12.50
C ARG A 50 4.40 -6.92 11.82
N SER A 51 3.70 -7.91 12.37
CA SER A 51 2.25 -8.08 12.16
C SER A 51 1.55 -6.75 12.37
N SER A 52 0.51 -6.46 11.58
CA SER A 52 -0.26 -5.21 11.64
C SER A 52 -0.58 -4.80 13.09
N SER A 53 -0.03 -3.67 13.53
CA SER A 53 -0.04 -3.21 14.92
C SER A 53 0.08 -1.70 15.08
N LEU A 54 0.06 -0.93 13.99
CA LEU A 54 0.15 0.53 14.08
C LEU A 54 -1.14 1.11 14.62
N SER A 55 -1.00 2.05 15.54
CA SER A 55 -2.10 2.87 16.04
C SER A 55 -2.50 3.94 15.03
N GLY A 56 -3.76 4.39 15.08
CA GLY A 56 -4.25 5.50 14.25
C GLY A 56 -3.34 6.75 14.21
N PRO A 57 -2.74 7.20 15.34
CA PRO A 57 -1.75 8.28 15.35
C PRO A 57 -0.47 8.00 14.54
N GLU A 58 0.02 6.76 14.50
CA GLU A 58 1.20 6.39 13.72
C GLU A 58 0.88 6.35 12.22
N ILE A 59 -0.29 5.80 11.86
CA ILE A 59 -0.83 5.85 10.50
C ILE A 59 -1.03 7.30 10.04
N MET A 60 -1.51 8.17 10.94
CA MET A 60 -1.72 9.60 10.70
C MET A 60 -0.42 10.38 10.44
N GLU A 61 0.64 10.16 11.22
CA GLU A 61 1.93 10.84 10.98
C GLU A 61 2.61 10.32 9.70
N GLU A 62 2.53 9.02 9.45
CA GLU A 62 3.05 8.41 8.23
C GLU A 62 2.29 8.89 6.98
N HIS A 63 0.97 9.08 7.08
CA HIS A 63 0.18 9.70 6.03
C HIS A 63 0.68 11.12 5.73
N LYS A 64 0.84 11.99 6.73
CA LYS A 64 1.40 13.35 6.54
C LYS A 64 2.75 13.32 5.85
N ARG A 65 3.63 12.39 6.24
CA ARG A 65 4.97 12.23 5.65
C ARG A 65 4.89 11.84 4.17
N ILE A 66 4.00 10.92 3.81
CA ILE A 66 3.82 10.47 2.42
C ILE A 66 3.12 11.54 1.58
N THR A 67 2.11 12.23 2.12
CA THR A 67 1.42 13.34 1.46
C THR A 67 2.40 14.46 1.07
N ARG A 68 3.31 14.87 1.96
CA ARG A 68 4.38 15.84 1.64
C ARG A 68 5.33 15.37 0.53
N GLN A 69 5.61 14.06 0.45
CA GLN A 69 6.40 13.48 -0.64
C GLN A 69 5.61 13.39 -1.96
N TRP A 70 4.29 13.30 -1.89
CA TRP A 70 3.41 13.27 -3.05
C TRP A 70 3.13 14.67 -3.61
N GLU A 71 2.91 15.68 -2.76
CA GLU A 71 2.72 17.09 -3.13
C GLU A 71 3.90 17.63 -3.98
N THR A 72 5.12 17.24 -3.62
CA THR A 72 6.34 17.60 -4.35
C THR A 72 6.57 16.79 -5.64
N SER A 73 5.71 15.82 -5.96
CA SER A 73 5.86 14.94 -7.12
C SER A 73 5.25 15.51 -8.41
N ILE A 74 5.78 15.08 -9.56
CA ILE A 74 5.22 15.39 -10.90
C ILE A 74 3.75 14.96 -11.00
N CYS A 75 3.36 13.87 -10.33
CA CYS A 75 1.98 13.36 -10.35
C CYS A 75 0.99 14.32 -9.69
N HIS A 76 1.35 14.95 -8.58
CA HIS A 76 0.53 15.98 -7.95
C HIS A 76 0.38 17.21 -8.85
N HIS A 77 1.48 17.68 -9.44
CA HIS A 77 1.46 18.83 -10.34
C HIS A 77 0.58 18.60 -11.58
N LYS A 78 0.66 17.41 -12.19
CA LYS A 78 -0.22 17.01 -13.31
C LYS A 78 -1.69 16.88 -12.88
N LEU A 79 -1.97 16.33 -11.70
CA LEU A 79 -3.34 16.25 -11.18
C LEU A 79 -3.92 17.66 -10.95
N ASN A 80 -3.12 18.57 -10.40
CA ASN A 80 -3.48 19.99 -10.26
C ASN A 80 -3.77 20.65 -11.62
N GLU A 81 -2.89 20.47 -12.62
CA GLU A 81 -3.07 20.99 -13.99
C GLU A 81 -4.37 20.48 -14.66
N ILE A 82 -4.66 19.18 -14.54
CA ILE A 82 -5.92 18.59 -15.01
C ILE A 82 -7.13 19.21 -14.31
N PHE A 83 -7.02 19.50 -13.02
CA PHE A 83 -8.11 20.04 -12.21
C PHE A 83 -8.38 21.53 -12.53
N GLU A 84 -7.35 22.36 -12.64
CA GLU A 84 -7.48 23.77 -13.05
C GLU A 84 -7.98 23.92 -14.50
N SER A 85 -7.66 22.96 -15.40
CA SER A 85 -8.02 23.04 -16.82
C SER A 85 -9.34 22.37 -17.21
N ARG A 86 -9.94 21.52 -16.34
CA ARG A 86 -11.12 20.70 -16.71
C ARG A 86 -12.28 20.70 -15.72
N ILE A 87 -12.16 21.28 -14.52
CA ILE A 87 -13.30 21.38 -13.60
C ILE A 87 -14.35 22.34 -14.18
N SER A 88 -15.48 21.77 -14.60
CA SER A 88 -16.76 22.48 -14.70
C SER A 88 -17.44 22.54 -13.31
N HIS A 89 -18.51 23.30 -13.17
CA HIS A 89 -19.28 23.41 -11.92
C HIS A 89 -20.09 22.14 -11.57
N PHE A 90 -19.39 21.04 -11.27
CA PHE A 90 -19.98 19.79 -10.81
C PHE A 90 -20.57 19.97 -9.39
N THR A 91 -21.87 19.72 -9.24
CA THR A 91 -22.53 19.75 -7.92
C THR A 91 -22.29 18.43 -7.19
N ILE A 92 -21.14 18.33 -6.52
CA ILE A 92 -20.77 17.17 -5.71
C ILE A 92 -21.28 17.33 -4.27
N SER A 93 -22.08 16.37 -3.79
CA SER A 93 -22.50 16.25 -2.38
C SER A 93 -21.63 15.27 -1.59
N ASP A 94 -21.18 14.23 -2.27
CA ASP A 94 -20.60 13.01 -1.70
C ASP A 94 -19.41 12.56 -2.55
N ALA A 95 -18.33 12.16 -1.91
CA ALA A 95 -17.16 11.58 -2.54
C ALA A 95 -16.93 10.19 -1.96
N ILE A 96 -17.02 9.17 -2.82
CA ILE A 96 -16.96 7.76 -2.42
C ILE A 96 -15.64 7.18 -2.91
N CYS A 97 -14.83 6.69 -1.98
CA CYS A 97 -13.54 6.06 -2.25
C CYS A 97 -13.66 4.54 -2.07
N PHE A 98 -13.39 3.81 -3.14
CA PHE A 98 -13.36 2.34 -3.18
C PHE A 98 -11.92 1.85 -3.37
N GLY A 99 -11.54 0.74 -2.73
CA GLY A 99 -10.30 0.02 -3.06
C GLY A 99 -9.00 0.77 -2.75
N THR A 100 -8.97 1.57 -1.68
CA THR A 100 -7.76 2.32 -1.27
C THR A 100 -6.59 1.41 -0.90
N GLY A 101 -6.87 0.22 -0.35
CA GLY A 101 -5.93 -0.65 0.34
C GLY A 101 -5.71 -0.26 1.80
N SER A 102 -5.14 -1.18 2.60
CA SER A 102 -4.81 -0.95 4.02
C SER A 102 -3.58 -0.05 4.19
N PHE A 103 -3.58 0.74 5.26
CA PHE A 103 -2.45 1.59 5.69
C PHE A 103 -1.53 0.89 6.70
N ASP A 104 -1.91 -0.28 7.20
CA ASP A 104 -1.04 -1.21 7.94
C ASP A 104 -1.36 -2.67 7.58
N PRO A 105 -1.00 -3.11 6.36
CA PRO A 105 -1.31 -4.46 5.88
C PRO A 105 -0.59 -5.54 6.72
N GLU A 106 -1.21 -6.72 6.84
CA GLU A 106 -0.77 -7.81 7.72
C GLU A 106 0.65 -8.32 7.43
N ASP A 107 1.07 -8.25 6.16
CA ASP A 107 2.40 -8.64 5.67
C ASP A 107 3.46 -7.52 5.82
N GLY A 108 3.06 -6.36 6.35
CA GLY A 108 3.93 -5.18 6.47
C GLY A 108 4.32 -4.53 5.15
N SER A 109 3.69 -4.90 4.02
CA SER A 109 4.07 -4.48 2.67
C SER A 109 4.11 -2.97 2.50
N TRP A 110 5.34 -2.46 2.42
CA TRP A 110 5.62 -1.03 2.27
C TRP A 110 4.99 -0.45 0.99
N GLU A 111 4.95 -1.21 -0.10
CA GLU A 111 4.43 -0.74 -1.38
C GLU A 111 2.89 -0.68 -1.39
N ILE A 112 2.20 -1.63 -0.76
CA ILE A 112 0.74 -1.57 -0.56
C ILE A 112 0.39 -0.36 0.31
N LYS A 113 1.06 -0.24 1.46
CA LYS A 113 0.89 0.88 2.39
C LYS A 113 1.14 2.24 1.72
N ARG A 114 2.24 2.37 0.97
CA ARG A 114 2.60 3.60 0.26
C ARG A 114 1.56 3.96 -0.80
N LYS A 115 1.03 2.96 -1.53
CA LYS A 115 -0.07 3.16 -2.48
C LYS A 115 -1.34 3.65 -1.78
N ALA A 116 -1.75 3.03 -0.67
CA ALA A 116 -2.93 3.45 0.08
C ALA A 116 -2.85 4.91 0.53
N HIS A 117 -1.72 5.32 1.14
CA HIS A 117 -1.51 6.71 1.54
C HIS A 117 -1.48 7.71 0.36
N ILE A 118 -0.95 7.32 -0.80
CA ILE A 118 -0.94 8.16 -2.02
C ILE A 118 -2.35 8.26 -2.63
N GLN A 119 -3.11 7.17 -2.67
CA GLN A 119 -4.51 7.17 -3.12
C GLN A 119 -5.36 8.10 -2.24
N LEU A 120 -5.22 7.99 -0.91
CA LEU A 120 -5.90 8.87 0.04
C LEU A 120 -5.49 10.33 -0.15
N ALA A 121 -4.20 10.64 -0.29
CA ALA A 121 -3.73 12.01 -0.52
C ALA A 121 -4.32 12.62 -1.81
N ALA A 122 -4.32 11.86 -2.91
CA ALA A 122 -4.92 12.27 -4.17
C ALA A 122 -6.44 12.50 -4.04
N PHE A 123 -7.16 11.57 -3.42
CA PHE A 123 -8.60 11.67 -3.17
C PHE A 123 -8.97 12.92 -2.34
N LEU A 124 -8.25 13.19 -1.25
CA LEU A 124 -8.53 14.36 -0.40
C LEU A 124 -8.21 15.68 -1.09
N PHE A 125 -7.14 15.75 -1.88
CA PHE A 125 -6.84 16.90 -2.73
C PHE A 125 -7.93 17.17 -3.78
N ILE A 126 -8.41 16.11 -4.44
CA ILE A 126 -9.52 16.16 -5.40
C ILE A 126 -10.78 16.72 -4.73
N VAL A 127 -11.11 16.24 -3.53
CA VAL A 127 -12.27 16.72 -2.75
C VAL A 127 -12.09 18.18 -2.31
N GLU A 128 -10.90 18.61 -1.88
CA GLU A 128 -10.64 20.02 -1.54
C GLU A 128 -10.88 20.93 -2.76
N LYS A 129 -10.29 20.59 -3.91
CA LYS A 129 -10.47 21.35 -5.16
C LYS A 129 -11.93 21.52 -5.55
N LEU A 130 -12.70 20.43 -5.51
CA LEU A 130 -14.14 20.46 -5.82
C LEU A 130 -14.91 21.29 -4.79
N GLN A 131 -14.60 21.12 -3.49
CA GLN A 131 -15.29 21.84 -2.42
C GLN A 131 -15.04 23.36 -2.44
N ARG A 132 -13.90 23.84 -2.95
CA ARG A 132 -13.63 25.29 -3.14
C ARG A 132 -14.62 25.98 -4.09
N SER A 133 -15.30 25.21 -4.94
CA SER A 133 -16.37 25.71 -5.84
C SER A 133 -17.80 25.48 -5.31
N SER A 134 -17.93 24.87 -4.12
CA SER A 134 -19.21 24.46 -3.53
C SER A 134 -19.54 25.27 -2.27
N SER A 135 -20.83 25.60 -2.08
CA SER A 135 -21.35 26.17 -0.84
C SER A 135 -21.62 25.14 0.27
N ARG A 136 -21.36 23.85 0.00
CA ARG A 136 -21.59 22.73 0.93
C ARG A 136 -20.33 21.88 1.08
N ARG A 137 -20.08 21.41 2.31
CA ARG A 137 -19.05 20.40 2.58
C ARG A 137 -19.41 19.10 1.87
N ILE A 138 -18.45 18.54 1.13
CA ILE A 138 -18.55 17.21 0.52
C ILE A 138 -18.34 16.17 1.64
N ARG A 139 -19.19 15.15 1.71
CA ARG A 139 -18.96 14.02 2.64
C ARG A 139 -18.03 13.01 1.98
N CYS A 140 -16.97 12.61 2.67
CA CYS A 140 -16.09 11.51 2.23
C CYS A 140 -16.59 10.20 2.82
N ILE A 141 -16.81 9.19 1.97
CA ILE A 141 -17.26 7.85 2.33
C ILE A 141 -16.23 6.85 1.80
N PHE A 142 -15.78 5.91 2.62
CA PHE A 142 -14.81 4.88 2.25
C PHE A 142 -15.44 3.49 2.34
N GLN A 143 -15.28 2.67 1.30
CA GLN A 143 -15.65 1.25 1.30
C GLN A 143 -14.44 0.42 0.82
N GLU A 144 -13.76 -0.22 1.77
CA GLU A 144 -12.56 -1.03 1.54
C GLU A 144 -12.68 -2.36 2.30
N PRO A 145 -12.86 -3.50 1.59
CA PRO A 145 -12.88 -4.83 2.21
C PRO A 145 -11.66 -5.19 3.07
N VAL A 146 -10.46 -4.67 2.78
CA VAL A 146 -9.23 -5.02 3.54
C VAL A 146 -8.91 -4.06 4.70
N PHE A 147 -9.79 -3.13 5.05
CA PHE A 147 -9.56 -2.22 6.19
C PHE A 147 -9.61 -2.98 7.53
N ASN A 148 -8.47 -3.01 8.22
CA ASN A 148 -8.37 -3.45 9.60
C ASN A 148 -8.94 -2.39 10.58
N ALA A 149 -8.98 -2.68 11.88
CA ALA A 149 -9.54 -1.75 12.87
C ALA A 149 -8.82 -0.38 12.89
N SER A 150 -7.49 -0.37 12.84
CA SER A 150 -6.68 0.85 12.81
C SER A 150 -6.91 1.66 11.52
N ASP A 151 -7.12 1.01 10.38
CA ASP A 151 -7.48 1.69 9.13
C ASP A 151 -8.83 2.42 9.26
N LYS A 152 -9.86 1.71 9.75
CA LYS A 152 -11.21 2.29 9.93
C LYS A 152 -11.19 3.46 10.91
N ASP A 153 -10.42 3.36 12.00
CA ASP A 153 -10.30 4.43 13.00
C ASP A 153 -9.41 5.60 12.55
N PHE A 154 -8.38 5.37 11.73
CA PHE A 154 -7.61 6.43 11.09
C PHE A 154 -8.47 7.26 10.13
N ILE A 155 -9.30 6.62 9.28
CA ILE A 155 -10.21 7.32 8.38
C ILE A 155 -11.30 8.09 9.16
N ARG A 156 -11.82 7.52 10.26
CA ARG A 156 -12.73 8.23 11.17
C ARG A 156 -12.07 9.45 11.82
N ALA A 157 -10.79 9.35 12.20
CA ALA A 157 -10.03 10.45 12.78
C ALA A 157 -9.78 11.63 11.80
N LEU A 158 -9.87 11.39 10.48
CA LEU A 158 -9.91 12.45 9.45
C LEU A 158 -11.31 13.10 9.31
N GLY A 159 -12.32 12.59 10.01
CA GLY A 159 -13.70 13.07 9.93
C GLY A 159 -14.43 12.58 8.67
N HIS A 160 -14.29 11.29 8.36
CA HIS A 160 -14.87 10.63 7.18
C HIS A 160 -15.69 9.39 7.57
N GLU A 161 -16.68 9.04 6.75
CA GLU A 161 -17.54 7.85 6.94
C GLU A 161 -16.81 6.60 6.40
N VAL A 162 -16.86 5.50 7.15
CA VAL A 162 -16.39 4.17 6.69
C VAL A 162 -17.58 3.24 6.69
N VAL A 163 -17.86 2.61 5.57
CA VAL A 163 -19.00 1.69 5.38
C VAL A 163 -18.54 0.34 4.84
N ASP A 164 -19.24 -0.71 5.25
CA ASP A 164 -19.05 -2.05 4.73
C ASP A 164 -19.89 -2.26 3.46
N SER A 165 -19.47 -3.18 2.59
CA SER A 165 -20.13 -3.46 1.31
C SER A 165 -21.53 -4.08 1.50
N PRO A 166 -22.56 -3.73 0.70
CA PRO A 166 -22.53 -2.94 -0.53
C PRO A 166 -22.82 -1.43 -0.35
N THR A 167 -22.88 -0.92 0.89
CA THR A 167 -23.40 0.41 1.23
C THR A 167 -22.82 1.56 0.39
N GLY A 168 -21.53 1.52 0.06
CA GLY A 168 -20.86 2.52 -0.76
C GLY A 168 -21.37 2.55 -2.21
N PHE A 169 -21.70 1.40 -2.80
CA PHE A 169 -22.32 1.33 -4.12
C PHE A 169 -23.76 1.87 -4.09
N GLU A 170 -24.52 1.56 -3.04
CA GLU A 170 -25.91 2.04 -2.87
C GLU A 170 -26.00 3.57 -2.75
N ARG A 171 -24.95 4.18 -2.17
CA ARG A 171 -24.78 5.63 -2.00
C ARG A 171 -24.46 6.38 -3.31
N VAL A 172 -24.05 5.69 -4.39
CA VAL A 172 -23.76 6.35 -5.68
C VAL A 172 -25.01 7.05 -6.22
N SER A 173 -24.81 8.27 -6.72
CA SER A 173 -25.86 9.15 -7.24
C SER A 173 -25.32 10.11 -8.31
N PRO A 174 -26.19 10.78 -9.10
CA PRO A 174 -25.79 11.83 -10.02
C PRO A 174 -25.14 13.09 -9.38
N SER A 175 -25.00 13.16 -8.05
CA SER A 175 -24.23 14.19 -7.34
C SER A 175 -23.01 13.63 -6.58
N THR A 176 -22.57 12.41 -6.90
CA THR A 176 -21.35 11.81 -6.32
C THR A 176 -20.13 12.00 -7.20
N LEU A 177 -18.97 12.15 -6.55
CA LEU A 177 -17.67 11.74 -7.08
C LEU A 177 -17.47 10.27 -6.70
N VAL A 178 -17.14 9.42 -7.67
CA VAL A 178 -16.60 8.08 -7.41
C VAL A 178 -15.11 8.09 -7.71
N PHE A 179 -14.31 7.66 -6.73
CA PHE A 179 -12.89 7.42 -6.84
C PHE A 179 -12.61 5.94 -6.55
N GLY A 180 -11.87 5.28 -7.42
CA GLY A 180 -11.38 3.94 -7.18
C GLY A 180 -10.39 3.53 -8.25
N VAL A 181 -9.13 3.38 -7.87
CA VAL A 181 -8.01 3.08 -8.77
C VAL A 181 -7.54 1.64 -8.52
N HIS A 182 -7.25 0.92 -9.60
CA HIS A 182 -6.92 -0.52 -9.59
C HIS A 182 -8.04 -1.44 -9.05
N LEU A 183 -9.31 -1.07 -9.23
CA LEU A 183 -10.41 -2.01 -8.98
C LEU A 183 -10.51 -3.06 -10.11
N TYR A 184 -11.27 -4.12 -9.86
CA TYR A 184 -11.66 -5.08 -10.90
C TYR A 184 -12.88 -4.57 -11.68
N ARG A 185 -13.03 -5.04 -12.93
CA ARG A 185 -14.06 -4.59 -13.90
C ARG A 185 -15.50 -4.76 -13.39
N ASP A 186 -15.76 -5.80 -12.60
CA ASP A 186 -17.05 -6.07 -11.95
C ASP A 186 -17.35 -5.09 -10.81
N ILE A 187 -16.33 -4.61 -10.08
CA ILE A 187 -16.46 -3.56 -9.07
C ILE A 187 -16.77 -2.21 -9.73
N TYR A 188 -16.14 -1.89 -10.87
CA TYR A 188 -16.51 -0.73 -11.69
C TYR A 188 -17.97 -0.82 -12.16
N ALA A 189 -18.40 -2.00 -12.64
CA ALA A 189 -19.78 -2.21 -13.05
C ALA A 189 -20.77 -2.01 -11.88
N GLN A 190 -20.48 -2.57 -10.69
CA GLN A 190 -21.31 -2.36 -9.49
C GLN A 190 -21.40 -0.88 -9.09
N ALA A 191 -20.29 -0.14 -9.14
CA ALA A 191 -20.26 1.28 -8.79
C ALA A 191 -21.12 2.17 -9.72
N ILE A 192 -21.39 1.77 -10.96
CA ILE A 192 -22.21 2.56 -11.91
C ILE A 192 -23.56 1.90 -12.28
N ALA A 193 -23.86 0.70 -11.76
CA ALA A 193 -25.01 -0.12 -12.16
C ALA A 193 -26.37 0.58 -11.98
N LYS A 194 -26.48 1.45 -10.98
CA LYS A 194 -27.70 2.18 -10.61
C LYS A 194 -27.85 3.51 -11.35
N CYS A 195 -26.74 4.21 -11.56
CA CYS A 195 -26.67 5.52 -12.23
C CYS A 195 -25.20 5.91 -12.47
N LEU A 196 -24.96 6.78 -13.45
CA LEU A 196 -23.66 7.43 -13.61
C LEU A 196 -23.46 8.51 -12.52
N PRO A 197 -22.28 8.58 -11.87
CA PRO A 197 -21.91 9.68 -10.99
C PRO A 197 -21.56 10.96 -11.78
N ALA A 198 -21.55 12.11 -11.11
CA ALA A 198 -21.16 13.39 -11.72
C ALA A 198 -19.68 13.43 -12.12
N MET A 199 -18.83 12.70 -11.38
CA MET A 199 -17.42 12.53 -11.71
C MET A 199 -16.99 11.10 -11.39
N PHE A 200 -16.21 10.49 -12.28
CA PHE A 200 -15.62 9.17 -12.10
C PHE A 200 -14.10 9.25 -12.28
N ILE A 201 -13.33 8.72 -11.32
CA ILE A 201 -11.86 8.67 -11.36
C ILE A 201 -11.41 7.25 -11.03
N GLY A 202 -10.67 6.62 -11.94
CA GLY A 202 -10.19 5.26 -11.77
C GLY A 202 -9.24 4.80 -12.86
N THR A 203 -9.07 3.48 -12.98
CA THR A 203 -8.19 2.85 -13.98
C THR A 203 -8.77 3.00 -15.40
N PRO A 204 -7.92 3.21 -16.43
CA PRO A 204 -8.37 3.25 -17.83
C PRO A 204 -8.98 1.92 -18.30
N ARG A 205 -9.94 1.99 -19.23
CA ARG A 205 -10.73 0.84 -19.71
C ARG A 205 -9.88 -0.23 -20.38
N GLU A 206 -8.80 0.22 -21.01
CA GLU A 206 -7.83 -0.55 -21.79
C GLU A 206 -7.15 -1.64 -20.94
N VAL A 207 -7.06 -1.46 -19.61
CA VAL A 207 -6.45 -2.40 -18.65
C VAL A 207 -7.28 -3.69 -18.46
N TRP A 208 -8.47 -3.79 -19.07
CA TRP A 208 -9.30 -5.00 -19.08
C TRP A 208 -9.66 -5.48 -20.48
N GLU A 209 -8.89 -5.07 -21.50
CA GLU A 209 -9.05 -5.50 -22.91
C GLU A 209 -7.83 -6.28 -23.43
N GLU A 210 -6.88 -6.62 -22.54
CA GLU A 210 -5.79 -7.58 -22.74
C GLU A 210 -6.18 -8.98 -22.23
#